data_AF-A0A6U0J2F0-F1
#
_entry.id   AF-A0A6U0J2F0-F1
#
_cell.length_a   1.000
_cell.length_b   1.000
_cell.length_c   1.000
_cell.angle_alpha   90.00
_cell.angle_beta   90.00
_cell.angle_gamma   90.00
#
_symmetry.space_group_name_H-M   'P 1'
#
loop_
_entity.id
_entity.type
_entity.pdbx_description
1 polymer ?
#
loop_
_entity_poly.entity_id
_entity_poly.type
_entity_poly.pdbx_seq_one_letter_code
_entity_poly.pdbx_strand_id
1 'polypeptide(L)'
;MGMEFVREFTSTGNGPMYVEMMTYRYHGHSMSDPGTTYRNREEIAFTRSTRDPLEFVKKTMIDAGFATAEEIKNIEKRIRKEVQKEVLAAKEYPKPSLDSLFTHVYAADVETKGNQEYPDHIRMPDFAKSFWKSA
;
A
#
# COMPACT_ATOMS: atom_id res chain seq x y z
N MET A 1 3.72 6.96 25.31
CA MET A 1 2.35 7.55 25.13
C MET A 1 2.02 7.54 23.63
N GLY A 2 0.83 7.12 23.23
CA GLY A 2 0.49 6.83 21.82
C GLY A 2 0.04 5.37 21.63
N MET A 3 0.34 4.76 20.48
CA MET A 3 -0.11 3.38 20.20
C MET A 3 0.45 2.31 21.14
N GLU A 4 1.61 2.56 21.76
CA GLU A 4 2.14 1.70 22.82
C GLU A 4 1.18 1.60 24.01
N PHE A 5 0.60 2.73 24.43
CA PHE A 5 -0.40 2.76 25.50
C PHE A 5 -1.69 2.04 25.08
N VAL A 6 -2.15 2.26 23.84
CA VAL A 6 -3.34 1.59 23.30
C VAL A 6 -3.15 0.06 23.31
N ARG A 7 -1.97 -0.41 22.89
CA ARG A 7 -1.61 -1.83 22.93
C ARG A 7 -1.64 -2.36 24.36
N GLU A 8 -0.99 -1.67 25.30
CA GLU A 8 -0.93 -2.10 26.69
C GLU A 8 -2.34 -2.18 27.31
N PHE A 9 -3.15 -1.14 27.12
CA PHE A 9 -4.50 -1.07 27.64
C PHE A 9 -5.39 -2.21 27.12
N THR A 10 -5.37 -2.43 25.80
CA THR A 10 -6.23 -3.44 25.14
C THR A 10 -5.77 -4.87 25.41
N SER A 11 -4.47 -5.09 25.65
CA SER A 11 -3.92 -6.43 25.94
C SER A 11 -4.04 -6.85 27.40
N THR A 12 -4.37 -5.92 28.31
CA THR A 12 -4.50 -6.18 29.76
C THR A 12 -5.95 -6.39 30.21
N GLY A 13 -6.87 -6.63 29.27
CA GLY A 13 -8.26 -6.96 29.58
C GLY A 13 -9.18 -5.76 29.85
N ASN A 14 -8.72 -4.53 29.60
CA ASN A 14 -9.53 -3.32 29.81
C ASN A 14 -10.54 -3.04 28.68
N GLY A 15 -10.67 -3.96 27.72
CA GLY A 15 -11.57 -3.84 26.58
C GLY A 15 -10.96 -3.09 25.39
N PRO A 16 -11.75 -2.89 24.32
CA PRO A 16 -11.30 -2.21 23.11
C PRO A 16 -11.16 -0.70 23.32
N MET A 17 -10.38 -0.05 22.46
CA MET A 17 -10.21 1.40 22.43
C MET A 17 -10.39 1.91 21.00
N TYR A 18 -11.10 3.04 20.87
CA TYR A 18 -11.19 3.78 19.61
C TYR A 18 -10.09 4.85 19.55
N VAL A 19 -9.40 4.94 18.43
CA VAL A 19 -8.32 5.92 18.21
C VAL A 19 -8.57 6.65 16.90
N GLU A 20 -8.73 7.97 16.97
CA GLU A 20 -8.79 8.83 15.79
C GLU A 20 -7.39 9.34 15.43
N MET A 21 -6.85 8.88 14.31
CA MET A 21 -5.57 9.35 13.78
C MET A 21 -5.81 10.44 12.73
N MET A 22 -5.76 11.69 13.17
CA MET A 22 -5.89 12.87 12.32
C MET A 22 -4.71 12.98 11.35
N THR A 23 -4.94 12.66 10.08
CA THR A 23 -3.91 12.68 9.02
C THR A 23 -4.43 13.32 7.73
N TYR A 24 -3.57 13.45 6.73
CA TYR A 24 -3.90 14.09 5.46
C TYR A 24 -3.35 13.31 4.26
N ARG A 25 -4.22 13.03 3.26
CA ARG A 25 -3.82 12.36 2.02
C ARG A 25 -3.49 13.39 0.94
N TYR A 26 -2.21 13.43 0.55
CA TYR A 26 -1.72 14.39 -0.43
C TYR A 26 -2.20 14.13 -1.87
N HIS A 27 -2.31 12.86 -2.26
CA HIS A 27 -2.79 12.50 -3.59
C HIS A 27 -4.33 12.49 -3.63
N GLY A 28 -4.89 12.25 -4.80
CA GLY A 28 -6.31 11.96 -5.00
C GLY A 28 -6.74 10.61 -4.40
N HIS A 29 -8.01 10.24 -4.53
CA HIS A 29 -8.54 9.02 -3.89
C HIS A 29 -7.98 7.74 -4.46
N SER A 30 -7.70 7.77 -5.74
CA SER A 30 -7.06 6.70 -6.47
C SER A 30 -6.37 7.31 -7.69
N MET A 31 -5.81 6.47 -8.56
CA MET A 31 -5.29 6.93 -9.85
C MET A 31 -6.39 7.50 -10.76
N SER A 32 -7.66 7.11 -10.57
CA SER A 32 -8.79 7.60 -11.39
C SER A 32 -9.44 8.86 -10.83
N ASP A 33 -9.24 9.17 -9.55
CA ASP A 33 -9.71 10.41 -8.93
C ASP A 33 -8.53 11.31 -8.55
N PRO A 34 -8.26 12.39 -9.29
CA PRO A 34 -7.14 13.29 -9.02
C PRO A 34 -7.33 14.16 -7.77
N GLY A 35 -8.55 14.28 -7.24
CA GLY A 35 -8.84 15.00 -6.01
C GLY A 35 -8.80 16.54 -6.09
N THR A 36 -8.76 17.10 -7.29
CA THR A 36 -8.72 18.57 -7.53
C THR A 36 -10.09 19.22 -7.69
N THR A 37 -11.16 18.44 -7.78
CA THR A 37 -12.53 18.95 -7.98
C THR A 37 -13.23 19.29 -6.66
N TYR A 38 -12.73 18.77 -5.54
CA TYR A 38 -13.37 18.89 -4.22
C TYR A 38 -12.41 19.34 -3.11
N ARG A 39 -11.15 19.70 -3.44
CA ARG A 39 -10.15 20.24 -2.52
C ARG A 39 -9.23 21.23 -3.24
N ASN A 40 -8.72 22.20 -2.48
CA ASN A 40 -7.83 23.23 -3.00
C ASN A 40 -6.38 22.74 -3.00
N ARG A 41 -5.61 23.09 -4.03
CA ARG A 41 -4.19 22.71 -4.13
C ARG A 41 -3.36 23.40 -3.05
N GLU A 42 -3.77 24.59 -2.65
CA GLU A 42 -3.16 25.41 -1.61
C GLU A 42 -3.27 24.72 -0.25
N GLU A 43 -4.39 24.08 0.05
CA GLU A 43 -4.61 23.32 1.29
C GLU A 43 -3.65 22.12 1.38
N ILE A 44 -3.50 21.40 0.26
CA ILE A 44 -2.59 20.25 0.17
C ILE A 44 -1.14 20.71 0.34
N ALA A 45 -0.75 21.79 -0.34
CA ALA A 45 0.60 22.35 -0.27
C ALA A 45 0.93 22.86 1.14
N PHE A 46 0.00 23.60 1.77
CA PHE A 46 0.14 24.07 3.14
C PHE A 46 0.28 22.91 4.13
N THR A 47 -0.57 21.90 4.01
CA THR A 47 -0.52 20.74 4.92
C THR A 47 0.80 19.97 4.75
N ARG A 48 1.26 19.77 3.51
CA ARG A 48 2.54 19.12 3.26
C ARG A 48 3.74 19.95 3.76
N SER A 49 3.71 21.27 3.65
CA SER A 49 4.86 22.08 4.11
C SER A 49 4.93 22.22 5.63
N THR A 50 3.79 22.12 6.34
CA THR A 50 3.72 22.39 7.78
C THR A 50 3.51 21.15 8.66
N ARG A 51 2.97 20.07 8.10
CA ARG A 51 2.53 18.88 8.85
C ARG A 51 3.03 17.56 8.27
N ASP A 52 4.08 17.59 7.45
CA ASP A 52 4.65 16.36 6.91
C ASP A 52 5.32 15.52 8.02
N PRO A 53 4.88 14.27 8.24
CA PRO A 53 5.41 13.45 9.31
C PRO A 53 6.86 13.03 9.09
N LEU A 54 7.33 12.91 7.84
CA LEU A 54 8.72 12.54 7.54
C LEU A 54 9.66 13.71 7.82
N GLU A 55 9.31 14.93 7.40
CA GLU A 55 10.11 16.11 7.71
C GLU A 55 10.12 16.40 9.21
N PHE A 56 9.00 16.18 9.92
CA PHE A 56 8.95 16.28 11.37
C PHE A 56 9.94 15.31 12.04
N VAL A 57 9.86 14.01 11.72
CA VAL A 57 10.75 12.98 12.30
C VAL A 57 12.21 13.26 11.96
N LYS A 58 12.51 13.61 10.71
CA LYS A 58 13.87 13.97 10.26
C LYS A 58 14.44 15.13 11.08
N LYS A 59 13.67 16.21 11.25
CA LYS A 59 14.09 17.35 12.05
C LYS A 59 14.31 16.94 13.52
N THR A 60 13.39 16.18 14.10
CA THR A 60 13.52 15.68 15.49
C THR A 60 14.78 14.85 15.68
N MET A 61 15.11 13.96 14.74
CA MET A 61 16.32 13.13 14.81
C MET A 61 17.61 13.96 14.73
N ILE A 62 17.65 14.97 13.85
CA ILE A 62 18.81 15.86 13.70
C ILE A 62 18.98 16.74 14.94
N ASP A 63 17.90 17.39 15.38
CA ASP A 63 17.91 18.31 16.53
C ASP A 63 18.34 17.57 17.82
N ALA A 64 17.98 16.29 17.95
CA ALA A 64 18.36 15.44 19.07
C ALA A 64 19.73 14.76 18.92
N GLY A 65 20.42 14.96 17.79
CA GLY A 65 21.73 14.35 17.53
C GLY A 65 21.71 12.83 17.28
N PHE A 66 20.54 12.24 16.99
CA PHE A 66 20.41 10.81 16.68
C PHE A 66 20.86 10.46 15.26
N ALA A 67 20.87 11.44 14.36
CA ALA A 67 21.37 11.28 13.00
C ALA A 67 21.82 12.61 12.42
N THR A 68 22.75 12.56 11.49
CA THR A 68 23.16 13.71 10.67
C THR A 68 22.31 13.80 9.40
N ALA A 69 22.27 15.00 8.80
CA ALA A 69 21.59 15.21 7.53
C ALA A 69 22.15 14.32 6.40
N GLU A 70 23.45 14.03 6.42
CA GLU A 70 24.09 13.19 5.40
C GLU A 70 23.75 11.70 5.57
N GLU A 71 23.65 11.19 6.81
CA GLU A 71 23.18 9.82 7.08
C GLU A 71 21.75 9.63 6.57
N ILE A 72 20.85 10.57 6.86
CA ILE A 72 19.46 10.52 6.39
C ILE A 72 19.41 10.53 4.85
N LYS A 73 20.17 11.43 4.21
CA LYS A 73 20.25 11.50 2.75
C LYS A 73 20.78 10.19 2.14
N ASN A 74 21.72 9.52 2.78
CA ASN A 74 22.24 8.25 2.32
C ASN A 74 21.23 7.10 2.48
N ILE A 75 20.42 7.12 3.55
CA ILE A 75 19.27 6.21 3.72
C ILE A 75 18.25 6.43 2.59
N GLU A 76 17.86 7.68 2.30
CA GLU A 76 16.93 7.99 1.21
C GLU A 76 17.43 7.48 -0.15
N LYS A 77 18.71 7.70 -0.46
CA LYS A 77 19.32 7.19 -1.71
C LYS A 77 19.27 5.67 -1.78
N ARG A 78 19.57 4.98 -0.67
CA ARG A 78 19.53 3.52 -0.60
C ARG A 78 18.11 3.00 -0.83
N ILE A 79 17.12 3.55 -0.13
CA ILE A 79 15.71 3.17 -0.27
C ILE A 79 15.21 3.41 -1.71
N ARG A 80 15.58 4.54 -2.34
CA ARG A 80 15.21 4.80 -3.74
C ARG A 80 15.75 3.74 -4.70
N LYS A 81 17.00 3.29 -4.49
CA LYS A 81 17.59 2.21 -5.29
C LYS A 81 16.88 0.87 -5.06
N GLU A 82 16.55 0.55 -3.81
CA GLU A 82 15.79 -0.66 -3.47
C GLU A 82 14.41 -0.65 -4.14
N VAL A 83 13.64 0.44 -3.99
CA VAL A 83 12.33 0.60 -4.64
C VAL A 83 12.44 0.49 -6.15
N GLN A 84 13.45 1.12 -6.78
CA GLN A 84 13.63 1.05 -8.22
C GLN A 84 13.92 -0.40 -8.70
N LYS A 85 14.76 -1.13 -7.96
CA LYS A 85 15.05 -2.54 -8.24
C LYS A 85 13.78 -3.38 -8.18
N GLU A 86 12.98 -3.24 -7.11
CA GLU A 86 11.74 -4.00 -6.94
C GLU A 86 10.69 -3.63 -8.00
N VAL A 87 10.61 -2.36 -8.42
CA VAL A 87 9.72 -1.93 -9.51
C VAL A 87 10.12 -2.58 -10.84
N LEU A 88 11.40 -2.72 -11.13
CA LEU A 88 11.87 -3.39 -12.35
C LEU A 88 11.55 -4.89 -12.30
N ALA A 89 11.84 -5.54 -11.18
CA ALA A 89 11.50 -6.95 -10.98
C ALA A 89 9.98 -7.17 -11.14
N ALA A 90 9.15 -6.34 -10.49
CA ALA A 90 7.68 -6.41 -10.57
C ALA A 90 7.15 -6.31 -12.02
N LYS A 91 7.81 -5.53 -12.88
CA LYS A 91 7.43 -5.39 -14.30
C LYS A 91 7.85 -6.59 -15.16
N GLU A 92 8.89 -7.30 -14.76
CA GLU A 92 9.39 -8.49 -15.46
C GLU A 92 8.62 -9.76 -15.09
N TYR A 93 7.89 -9.77 -13.97
CA TYR A 93 7.10 -10.91 -13.57
C TYR A 93 6.06 -11.28 -14.64
N PRO A 94 6.01 -12.56 -15.06
CA PRO A 94 4.99 -13.00 -15.99
C PRO A 94 3.60 -12.83 -15.37
N LYS A 95 2.61 -12.59 -16.22
CA LYS A 95 1.21 -12.64 -15.79
C LYS A 95 0.90 -14.04 -15.23
N PRO A 96 0.07 -14.15 -14.19
CA PRO A 96 -0.32 -15.44 -13.64
C PRO A 96 -1.00 -16.31 -14.71
N SER A 97 -0.79 -17.63 -14.64
CA SER A 97 -1.47 -18.58 -15.54
C SER A 97 -2.98 -18.46 -15.37
N LEU A 98 -3.73 -18.69 -16.46
CA LEU A 98 -5.19 -18.77 -16.41
C LEU A 98 -5.69 -19.86 -15.45
N ASP A 99 -4.90 -20.92 -15.23
CA ASP A 99 -5.25 -21.97 -14.26
C ASP A 99 -5.38 -21.43 -12.84
N SER A 100 -4.65 -20.36 -12.50
CA SER A 100 -4.73 -19.72 -11.17
C SER A 100 -6.09 -19.08 -10.90
N LEU A 101 -6.90 -18.83 -11.93
CA LEU A 101 -8.22 -18.19 -11.80
C LEU A 101 -9.16 -18.95 -10.85
N PHE A 102 -8.99 -20.26 -10.74
CA PHE A 102 -9.87 -21.14 -9.93
C PHE A 102 -9.23 -21.57 -8.61
N THR A 103 -7.97 -21.18 -8.39
CA THR A 103 -7.24 -21.49 -7.15
C THR A 103 -7.61 -20.52 -6.04
N HIS A 104 -7.41 -20.93 -4.77
CA HIS A 104 -7.63 -20.12 -3.57
C HIS A 104 -9.08 -19.64 -3.31
N VAL A 105 -10.07 -20.20 -4.01
CA VAL A 105 -11.50 -19.99 -3.70
C VAL A 105 -11.87 -20.67 -2.38
N TYR A 106 -11.30 -21.85 -2.14
CA TYR A 106 -11.46 -22.63 -0.92
C TYR A 106 -10.09 -23.05 -0.39
N ALA A 107 -10.01 -23.38 0.90
CA ALA A 107 -8.82 -24.00 1.47
C ALA A 107 -8.65 -25.43 0.92
N ALA A 108 -7.40 -25.90 0.86
CA ALA A 108 -7.05 -27.16 0.20
C ALA A 108 -7.64 -28.41 0.88
N ASP A 109 -7.98 -28.30 2.16
CA ASP A 109 -8.52 -29.36 3.00
C ASP A 109 -10.06 -29.38 3.06
N VAL A 110 -10.73 -28.43 2.38
CA VAL A 110 -12.18 -28.41 2.29
C VAL A 110 -12.62 -29.23 1.10
N GLU A 111 -13.30 -30.34 1.36
CA GLU A 111 -13.95 -31.13 0.31
C GLU A 111 -15.09 -30.30 -0.28
N THR A 112 -14.86 -29.76 -1.48
CA THR A 112 -15.81 -28.88 -2.17
C THR A 112 -16.34 -29.54 -3.43
N LYS A 113 -17.62 -29.32 -3.72
CA LYS A 113 -18.21 -29.66 -5.03
C LYS A 113 -17.62 -28.72 -6.09
N GLY A 114 -16.40 -29.01 -6.55
CA GLY A 114 -15.72 -28.22 -7.58
C GLY A 114 -14.19 -28.31 -7.62
N ASN A 115 -13.53 -29.02 -6.69
CA ASN A 115 -12.09 -29.36 -6.70
C ASN A 115 -11.07 -28.25 -7.04
N GLN A 116 -11.45 -26.96 -7.02
CA GLN A 116 -10.65 -25.88 -7.62
C GLN A 116 -10.33 -26.11 -9.11
N GLU A 117 -11.13 -26.96 -9.78
CA GLU A 117 -10.96 -27.33 -11.17
C GLU A 117 -11.83 -26.47 -12.08
N TYR A 118 -11.38 -26.30 -13.32
CA TYR A 118 -12.11 -25.59 -14.37
C TYR A 118 -13.41 -26.34 -14.72
N PRO A 119 -14.60 -25.77 -14.51
CA PRO A 119 -15.82 -26.43 -14.93
C PRO A 119 -15.93 -26.41 -16.45
N ASP A 120 -16.15 -27.57 -17.08
CA ASP A 120 -16.20 -27.75 -18.55
C ASP A 120 -17.18 -26.81 -19.29
N HIS A 121 -18.19 -26.29 -18.59
CA HIS A 121 -19.22 -25.42 -19.15
C HIS A 121 -18.86 -23.92 -19.13
N ILE A 122 -17.80 -23.53 -18.42
CA ILE A 122 -17.30 -22.15 -18.48
C ILE A 122 -16.56 -21.96 -19.80
N ARG A 123 -16.77 -20.84 -20.48
CA ARG A 123 -15.97 -20.46 -21.66
C ARG A 123 -15.00 -19.37 -21.27
N MET A 124 -13.70 -19.60 -21.49
CA MET A 124 -12.69 -18.58 -21.23
C MET A 124 -12.89 -17.35 -22.11
N PRO A 125 -12.50 -16.15 -21.62
CA PRO A 125 -12.50 -14.96 -22.43
C PRO A 125 -11.68 -15.17 -23.71
N ASP A 126 -12.24 -14.79 -24.85
CA ASP A 126 -11.49 -14.73 -26.10
C ASP A 126 -10.56 -13.51 -26.04
N PHE A 127 -9.34 -13.70 -25.56
CA PHE A 127 -8.33 -12.65 -25.48
C PHE A 127 -7.96 -12.10 -26.86
N ALA A 128 -8.22 -12.83 -27.95
CA ALA A 128 -8.09 -12.32 -29.30
C ALA A 128 -9.20 -11.34 -29.71
N LYS A 129 -10.23 -11.14 -28.88
CA LYS A 129 -11.25 -10.09 -29.03
C LYS A 129 -11.21 -9.04 -27.93
N SER A 130 -10.30 -9.18 -26.96
CA SER A 130 -10.16 -8.19 -25.88
C SER A 130 -9.58 -6.88 -26.41
N PHE A 131 -10.16 -5.76 -25.96
CA PHE A 131 -9.61 -4.41 -26.18
C PHE A 131 -8.23 -4.21 -25.53
N TRP A 132 -7.85 -5.10 -24.60
CA TRP A 132 -6.60 -5.06 -23.86
C TRP A 132 -5.53 -6.00 -24.44
N LYS A 133 -5.41 -6.01 -25.78
CA LYS A 133 -4.59 -6.97 -26.54
C LYS A 133 -3.08 -6.83 -26.38
N SER A 134 -2.60 -5.81 -25.66
CA SER A 134 -1.18 -5.55 -25.52
C SER A 134 -0.95 -4.57 -24.37
N ALA A 135 -0.55 -5.12 -23.23
CA ALA A 135 0.29 -4.49 -22.22
C ALA A 135 1.17 -5.59 -21.64
#